data_AF-A0A977Q3G3-F1
#
_entry.id   AF-A0A977Q3G3-F1
#
_cell.length_a   1.000
_cell.length_b   1.000
_cell.length_c   1.000
_cell.angle_alpha   90.00
_cell.angle_beta   90.00
_cell.angle_gamma   90.00
#
_symmetry.space_group_name_H-M   'P 1'
#
loop_
_entity.id
_entity.type
_entity.pdbx_description
1 polymer ?
#
loop_
_entity_poly.entity_id
_entity_poly.type
_entity_poly.pdbx_seq_one_letter_code
_entity_poly.pdbx_strand_id
1 'polypeptide(L)'
;MDDQLKSYRQPLVTATGIILGFLLNFASDFVKTDTQNSSSAYFIGICILSGVVCLIIVLSRVLRMRYPKDKAEGYYNKTLNYFIFGVSISFVGVTIKMIEHFNS
;
A
#
# COMPACT_ATOMS: atom_id res chain seq x y z
N MET A 1 14.16 -16.78 -24.53
CA MET A 1 13.29 -16.99 -23.34
C MET A 1 12.74 -15.62 -23.02
N ASP A 2 11.76 -15.21 -23.80
CA ASP A 2 11.33 -13.83 -23.93
C ASP A 2 10.03 -13.59 -23.15
N ASP A 3 10.01 -12.45 -22.47
CA ASP A 3 8.81 -11.68 -22.10
C ASP A 3 7.80 -12.20 -21.06
N GLN A 4 8.04 -13.27 -20.30
CA GLN A 4 7.16 -13.57 -19.14
C GLN A 4 7.13 -12.40 -18.12
N LEU A 5 8.27 -11.74 -17.92
CA LEU A 5 8.43 -10.69 -16.92
C LEU A 5 7.72 -9.37 -17.29
N LYS A 6 7.44 -9.10 -18.57
CA LYS A 6 6.59 -7.98 -18.98
C LYS A 6 5.11 -8.26 -18.68
N SER A 7 4.68 -9.51 -18.86
CA SER A 7 3.29 -9.92 -18.65
C SER A 7 2.85 -9.80 -17.18
N TYR A 8 3.76 -9.98 -16.22
CA TYR A 8 3.47 -9.81 -14.78
C TYR A 8 3.46 -8.35 -14.29
N ARG A 9 4.00 -7.39 -15.06
CA ARG A 9 4.06 -5.98 -14.65
C ARG A 9 2.71 -5.30 -14.70
N GLN A 10 1.98 -5.53 -15.77
CA GLN A 10 0.70 -4.86 -16.02
C GLN A 10 -0.34 -5.22 -14.94
N PRO A 11 -0.52 -6.51 -14.58
CA PRO A 11 -1.38 -6.89 -13.46
C PRO A 11 -0.94 -6.28 -12.13
N LEU A 12 0.37 -6.20 -11.87
CA LEU A 12 0.89 -5.68 -10.60
C LEU A 12 0.71 -4.17 -10.48
N VAL A 13 0.98 -3.40 -11.54
CA VAL A 13 0.72 -1.95 -11.56
C VAL A 13 -0.78 -1.67 -11.40
N THR A 14 -1.62 -2.42 -12.11
CA THR A 14 -3.09 -2.29 -12.01
C THR A 14 -3.57 -2.59 -10.60
N ALA A 15 -3.15 -3.72 -10.00
CA ALA A 15 -3.51 -4.07 -8.63
C ALA A 15 -3.02 -3.02 -7.61
N THR A 16 -1.79 -2.51 -7.78
CA THR A 16 -1.24 -1.44 -6.94
C THR A 16 -2.07 -0.16 -7.07
N GLY A 17 -2.45 0.23 -8.28
CA GLY A 17 -3.29 1.40 -8.52
C GLY A 17 -4.68 1.28 -7.89
N ILE A 18 -5.33 0.12 -8.01
CA ILE A 18 -6.63 -0.16 -7.40
C ILE A 18 -6.53 -0.09 -5.87
N ILE A 19 -5.56 -0.78 -5.28
CA ILE A 19 -5.38 -0.82 -3.82
C ILE A 19 -5.05 0.57 -3.29
N LEU A 20 -4.17 1.32 -3.96
CA LEU A 20 -3.85 2.69 -3.59
C LEU A 20 -5.09 3.59 -3.65
N GLY A 21 -5.94 3.43 -4.69
CA GLY A 21 -7.20 4.16 -4.81
C GLY A 21 -8.15 3.89 -3.64
N PHE A 22 -8.37 2.63 -3.28
CA PHE A 22 -9.16 2.26 -2.11
C PHE A 22 -8.57 2.80 -0.80
N LEU A 23 -7.25 2.74 -0.65
CA LEU A 23 -6.58 3.19 0.56
C LEU A 23 -6.65 4.71 0.75
N LEU A 24 -6.52 5.47 -0.34
CA LEU A 24 -6.69 6.92 -0.33
C LEU A 24 -8.15 7.32 -0.07
N ASN A 25 -9.11 6.58 -0.64
CA ASN A 25 -10.53 6.80 -0.37
C ASN A 25 -10.83 6.59 1.14
N PHE A 26 -10.36 5.48 1.71
CA PHE A 26 -10.46 5.21 3.14
C PHE A 26 -9.77 6.29 3.99
N ALA A 27 -8.57 6.72 3.61
CA ALA A 27 -7.86 7.79 4.31
C ALA A 27 -8.66 9.11 4.31
N SER A 28 -9.29 9.45 3.20
CA SER A 28 -10.13 10.65 3.08
C SER A 28 -11.34 10.58 4.00
N ASP A 29 -11.99 9.42 4.10
CA ASP A 29 -13.15 9.25 4.96
C ASP A 29 -12.77 9.17 6.44
N PHE A 30 -11.62 8.55 6.75
CA PHE A 30 -11.03 8.54 8.09
C PHE A 30 -10.81 9.96 8.63
N VAL A 31 -10.18 10.84 7.83
CA VAL A 31 -9.92 12.23 8.23
C VAL A 31 -11.22 13.04 8.45
N LYS A 32 -12.31 12.69 7.76
CA LYS A 32 -13.61 13.36 7.94
C LYS A 32 -14.38 12.87 9.16
N THR A 33 -14.22 11.61 9.53
CA THR A 33 -14.99 10.98 10.61
C THR A 33 -14.31 11.07 11.97
N ASP A 34 -12.98 11.00 12.02
CA ASP A 34 -12.21 11.12 13.25
C ASP A 34 -11.87 12.58 13.58
N THR A 35 -12.85 13.30 14.14
CA THR A 35 -12.63 14.66 14.69
C THR A 35 -12.37 14.65 16.21
N GLN A 36 -12.52 13.51 16.88
CA GLN A 36 -12.18 13.40 18.30
C GLN A 36 -10.66 13.23 18.46
N ASN A 37 -10.04 14.08 19.29
CA ASN A 37 -8.61 14.12 19.64
C ASN A 37 -8.16 12.88 20.44
N SER A 38 -8.48 11.70 19.94
CA SER A 38 -8.08 10.42 20.53
C SER A 38 -6.66 10.10 20.07
N SER A 39 -5.77 9.76 21.00
CA SER A 39 -4.39 9.38 20.68
C SER A 39 -4.30 8.18 19.71
N SER A 40 -5.33 7.33 19.67
CA SER A 40 -5.45 6.22 18.72
C SER A 40 -5.71 6.67 17.28
N ALA A 41 -6.49 7.74 17.07
CA ALA A 41 -6.74 8.30 15.75
C ALA A 41 -5.45 8.82 15.09
N TYR A 42 -4.56 9.44 15.87
CA TYR A 42 -3.23 9.83 15.40
C TYR A 42 -2.39 8.62 15.00
N PHE A 43 -2.42 7.54 15.79
CA PHE A 43 -1.70 6.31 15.49
C PHE A 43 -2.19 5.66 14.18
N ILE A 44 -3.51 5.59 14.01
CA ILE A 44 -4.15 5.06 12.79
C ILE A 44 -3.82 5.94 11.58
N GLY A 45 -3.88 7.27 11.74
CA GLY A 45 -3.52 8.22 10.69
C GLY A 45 -2.07 8.05 10.21
N ILE A 46 -1.11 7.95 11.14
CA ILE A 46 0.30 7.69 10.81
C ILE A 46 0.45 6.33 10.11
N CYS A 47 -0.27 5.31 10.56
CA CYS A 47 -0.26 3.98 9.98
C CYS A 47 -0.75 3.99 8.52
N ILE A 48 -1.88 4.65 8.25
CA ILE A 48 -2.43 4.81 6.90
C ILE A 48 -1.45 5.61 6.01
N LEU A 49 -0.96 6.74 6.49
CA LEU A 49 -0.07 7.63 5.74
C LEU A 49 1.24 6.92 5.40
N SER A 50 1.81 6.15 6.33
CA SER A 50 2.99 5.33 6.10
C SER A 50 2.77 4.28 5.00
N GLY A 51 1.60 3.64 4.96
CA GLY A 51 1.28 2.65 3.94
C GLY A 51 0.97 3.26 2.57
N VAL A 52 0.33 4.44 2.51
CA VAL A 52 0.19 5.23 1.27
C VAL A 52 1.56 5.55 0.69
N VAL A 53 2.49 6.07 1.50
CA VAL A 53 3.86 6.38 1.05
C VAL A 53 4.58 5.11 0.58
N CYS A 54 4.42 3.99 1.31
CA CYS A 54 5.00 2.71 0.92
C CYS A 54 4.46 2.21 -0.44
N LEU A 55 3.15 2.33 -0.67
CA LEU A 55 2.50 1.99 -1.94
C LEU A 55 2.95 2.87 -3.10
N ILE A 56 3.14 4.17 -2.86
CA ILE A 56 3.69 5.11 -3.86
C ILE A 56 5.14 4.74 -4.20
N ILE A 57 5.96 4.39 -3.21
CA ILE A 57 7.35 3.94 -3.42
C ILE A 57 7.36 2.64 -4.23
N VAL A 58 6.49 1.69 -3.94
CA VAL A 58 6.35 0.45 -4.71
C VAL A 58 5.98 0.76 -6.15
N LEU A 59 4.97 1.59 -6.38
CA LEU A 59 4.53 1.97 -7.73
C LEU A 59 5.69 2.60 -8.52
N SER A 60 6.40 3.55 -7.89
CA SER A 60 7.57 4.21 -8.48
C SER A 60 8.69 3.22 -8.82
N ARG A 61 8.88 2.18 -7.98
CA ARG A 61 9.90 1.15 -8.16
C ARG A 61 9.54 0.15 -9.25
N VAL A 62 8.25 -0.21 -9.36
CA VAL A 62 7.71 -1.08 -10.41
C VAL A 62 7.75 -0.38 -11.77
N LEU A 63 7.52 0.94 -11.80
CA LEU A 63 7.56 1.76 -13.02
C LEU A 63 9.00 2.01 -13.51
N ARG A 64 10.01 1.97 -12.62
CA ARG A 64 11.42 2.22 -12.98
C ARG A 64 12.02 1.10 -13.84
N MET A 65 12.10 1.35 -15.13
CA MET A 65 12.53 0.43 -16.20
C MET A 65 14.05 0.28 -16.40
N ARG A 66 14.88 0.48 -15.36
CA ARG A 66 16.34 0.28 -15.43
C ARG A 66 16.79 -0.85 -14.48
N TYR A 67 16.56 -2.11 -14.86
CA TYR A 67 17.18 -3.25 -14.18
C TYR A 67 17.76 -4.24 -15.19
N PRO A 68 19.00 -4.73 -14.99
CA PRO A 68 19.55 -5.82 -15.79
C PRO A 68 18.68 -7.06 -15.60
N LYS A 69 18.26 -7.67 -16.71
CA LYS A 69 17.32 -8.80 -16.78
C LYS A 69 17.75 -10.00 -15.92
N ASP A 70 19.04 -10.07 -15.59
CA ASP A 70 19.71 -11.12 -14.81
C ASP A 70 19.32 -11.17 -13.32
N LYS A 71 18.78 -10.07 -12.74
CA LYS A 71 18.34 -10.00 -11.32
C LYS A 71 16.88 -9.56 -11.16
N ALA A 72 16.09 -9.68 -12.22
CA ALA A 72 14.74 -9.15 -12.30
C ALA A 72 13.79 -9.78 -11.26
N GLU A 73 13.90 -11.08 -10.99
CA GLU A 73 13.09 -11.77 -9.98
C GLU A 73 13.40 -11.31 -8.55
N GLY A 74 14.68 -11.13 -8.19
CA GLY A 74 15.06 -10.68 -6.86
C GLY A 74 14.63 -9.24 -6.56
N TYR A 75 14.64 -8.37 -7.58
CA TYR A 75 14.17 -7.00 -7.45
C TYR A 75 12.63 -6.92 -7.37
N TYR A 76 11.95 -7.78 -8.12
CA TYR A 76 10.50 -7.94 -8.09
C TYR A 76 10.02 -8.46 -6.73
N ASN A 77 10.63 -9.54 -6.21
CA ASN A 77 10.28 -10.11 -4.91
C ASN A 77 10.51 -9.13 -3.75
N LYS A 78 11.62 -8.37 -3.76
CA LYS A 78 11.82 -7.31 -2.76
C LYS A 78 10.73 -6.25 -2.84
N THR A 79 10.37 -5.82 -4.04
CA THR A 79 9.33 -4.79 -4.24
C THR A 79 7.95 -5.30 -3.83
N LEU A 80 7.62 -6.56 -4.13
CA LEU A 80 6.44 -7.25 -3.65
C LEU A 80 6.43 -7.35 -2.12
N ASN A 81 7.56 -7.64 -1.49
CA ASN A 81 7.61 -7.75 -0.04
C ASN A 81 7.35 -6.38 0.64
N TYR A 82 7.89 -5.29 0.08
CA TYR A 82 7.55 -3.92 0.53
C TYR A 82 6.08 -3.59 0.30
N PHE A 83 5.50 -4.04 -0.82
CA PHE A 83 4.09 -3.88 -1.12
C PHE A 83 3.20 -4.59 -0.11
N ILE A 84 3.43 -5.89 0.10
CA ILE A 84 2.68 -6.70 1.06
C ILE A 84 2.83 -6.13 2.47
N PHE A 85 4.02 -5.71 2.85
CA PHE A 85 4.27 -5.10 4.16
C PHE A 85 3.52 -3.78 4.35
N GLY A 86 3.57 -2.87 3.35
CA GLY A 86 2.84 -1.61 3.39
C GLY A 86 1.33 -1.78 3.43
N VAL A 87 0.79 -2.68 2.59
CA VAL A 87 -0.65 -3.02 2.59
C VAL A 87 -1.05 -3.62 3.93
N SER A 88 -0.26 -4.56 4.48
CA SER A 88 -0.57 -5.21 5.76
C SER A 88 -0.62 -4.20 6.91
N ILE A 89 0.34 -3.27 6.97
CA ILE A 89 0.35 -2.20 7.98
C ILE A 89 -0.91 -1.33 7.87
N SER A 90 -1.25 -0.86 6.67
CA SER A 90 -2.48 -0.08 6.50
C SER A 90 -3.73 -0.87 6.86
N PHE A 91 -3.76 -2.17 6.54
CA PHE A 91 -4.89 -3.04 6.87
C PHE A 91 -5.07 -3.22 8.38
N VAL A 92 -3.97 -3.31 9.13
CA VAL A 92 -3.98 -3.31 10.60
C VAL A 92 -4.58 -2.00 11.11
N GLY A 93 -4.18 -0.85 10.55
CA GLY A 93 -4.75 0.46 10.91
C GLY A 93 -6.26 0.53 10.68
N VAL A 94 -6.74 0.04 9.53
CA VAL A 94 -8.18 -0.05 9.20
C VAL A 94 -8.92 -0.96 10.17
N THR A 95 -8.33 -2.12 10.50
CA THR A 95 -8.94 -3.13 11.38
C THR A 95 -9.09 -2.59 12.80
N ILE A 96 -8.05 -1.91 13.32
CA ILE A 96 -8.11 -1.24 14.62
C ILE A 96 -9.24 -0.20 14.61
N LYS A 97 -9.35 0.60 13.55
CA LYS A 97 -10.41 1.60 13.44
C LYS A 97 -11.81 0.98 13.43
N MET A 98 -11.98 -0.13 12.72
CA MET A 98 -13.24 -0.88 12.68
C MET A 98 -13.62 -1.39 14.08
N ILE A 99 -12.66 -1.92 14.84
CA ILE A 99 -12.88 -2.40 16.21
C ILE A 99 -13.25 -1.25 17.15
N GLU A 100 -12.59 -0.09 17.04
CA GLU A 100 -12.95 1.10 17.82
C GLU A 100 -14.38 1.56 17.53
N HIS A 101 -14.77 1.59 16.26
CA HIS A 101 -16.12 2.01 15.88
C HIS A 101 -17.19 1.03 16.36
N PHE A 102 -16.90 -0.28 16.40
CA PHE A 102 -17.84 -1.30 16.87
C PHE A 102 -17.99 -1.34 18.39
N ASN A 103 -16.96 -0.92 19.14
CA ASN A 103 -16.98 -0.86 20.60
C ASN A 103 -17.50 0.49 21.16
N SER A 104 -17.86 1.46 20.30
CA SER A 104 -18.45 2.75 20.66
C SER A 104 -19.97 2.75 20.51
#